data_AF-A0A956FHN4-F1
#
_entry.id   AF-A0A956FHN4-F1
#
_cell.length_a   1.000
_cell.length_b   1.000
_cell.length_c   1.000
_cell.angle_alpha   90.00
_cell.angle_beta   90.00
_cell.angle_gamma   90.00
#
_symmetry.space_group_name_H-M   'P 1'
#
loop_
_entity.id
_entity.type
_entity.pdbx_description
1 polymer ?
#
loop_
_entity_poly.entity_id
_entity_poly.type
_entity_poly.pdbx_seq_one_letter_code
_entity_poly.pdbx_strand_id
1 'polypeptide(L)'
;MSDPDDRASTSTSSALPELRVGSVLDPVTLEALDDVRRRQLEIASRLYSGREESAEAILQHGDEDQDERIHPRFLELRTIVGPDGAPRYDAWLYMVDSGSIFAAGTLDVVAEVIQFGLETDDEALEQALDPLLGKLPTSKQEVAPQGSTTQSAGKTKVVAKTAGKKKVVSKTATTKKTAANKE
;
A
#
# COMPACT_ATOMS: atom_id res chain seq x y z
N MET A 1 6.02 58.19 -23.05
CA MET A 1 6.70 56.92 -23.35
C MET A 1 6.06 55.92 -22.42
N SER A 2 5.29 55.00 -23.00
CA SER A 2 4.30 54.19 -22.31
C SER A 2 4.89 53.05 -21.50
N ASP A 3 4.19 52.81 -20.39
CA ASP A 3 3.97 51.65 -19.55
C ASP A 3 5.11 50.72 -19.05
N PRO A 4 5.09 50.40 -17.74
CA PRO A 4 5.91 49.36 -17.13
C PRO A 4 5.40 47.96 -17.50
N ASP A 5 6.33 47.07 -17.80
CA ASP A 5 6.11 45.64 -18.07
C ASP A 5 5.55 44.95 -16.81
N ASP A 6 4.22 44.86 -16.76
CA ASP A 6 3.46 44.03 -15.83
C ASP A 6 3.77 42.55 -16.12
N ARG A 7 4.83 42.03 -15.50
CA ARG A 7 5.08 40.60 -15.47
C ARG A 7 4.05 39.95 -14.56
N ALA A 8 2.92 39.60 -15.15
CA ALA A 8 1.98 38.62 -14.65
C ALA A 8 2.72 37.34 -14.25
N SER A 9 3.10 37.27 -12.97
CA SER A 9 3.49 36.02 -12.33
C SER A 9 2.22 35.22 -12.18
N THR A 10 1.89 34.40 -13.19
CA THR A 10 0.88 33.35 -13.05
C THR A 10 1.38 32.39 -11.98
N SER A 11 1.01 32.69 -10.74
CA SER A 11 1.10 31.77 -9.62
C SER A 11 0.18 30.63 -9.97
N THR A 12 0.74 29.55 -10.51
CA THR A 12 0.06 28.26 -10.58
C THR A 12 -0.13 27.84 -9.14
N SER A 13 -1.26 28.25 -8.56
CA SER A 13 -1.76 27.71 -7.31
C SER A 13 -1.70 26.20 -7.44
N SER A 14 -0.85 25.53 -6.65
CA SER A 14 -0.85 24.08 -6.51
C SER A 14 -2.22 23.65 -6.01
N ALA A 15 -3.16 23.50 -6.93
CA ALA A 15 -4.38 22.78 -6.68
C ALA A 15 -3.96 21.33 -6.48
N LEU A 16 -4.38 20.76 -5.34
CA LEU A 16 -4.20 19.33 -5.10
C LEU A 16 -4.74 18.55 -6.30
N PRO A 17 -4.04 17.50 -6.76
CA PRO A 17 -4.53 16.70 -7.86
C PRO A 17 -5.88 16.09 -7.46
N GLU A 18 -6.92 16.39 -8.24
CA GLU A 18 -8.24 15.81 -7.99
C GLU A 18 -8.21 14.34 -8.39
N LEU A 19 -8.27 13.46 -7.39
CA LEU A 19 -8.22 12.01 -7.57
C LEU A 19 -9.47 11.35 -7.00
N ARG A 20 -9.86 10.23 -7.60
CA ARG A 20 -10.95 9.38 -7.11
C ARG A 20 -10.68 7.92 -7.42
N VAL A 21 -11.29 7.02 -6.66
CA VAL A 21 -11.28 5.58 -6.99
C VAL A 21 -12.18 5.36 -8.21
N GLY A 22 -11.60 4.86 -9.30
CA GLY A 22 -12.31 4.51 -10.52
C GLY A 22 -12.86 3.09 -10.50
N SER A 23 -12.04 2.12 -10.07
CA SER A 23 -12.45 0.72 -9.92
C SER A 23 -11.70 0.06 -8.78
N VAL A 24 -12.29 -1.02 -8.27
CA VAL A 24 -11.72 -1.88 -7.23
C VAL A 24 -11.82 -3.32 -7.71
N LEU A 25 -10.73 -4.06 -7.60
CA LEU A 25 -10.66 -5.49 -7.86
C LEU A 25 -10.36 -6.21 -6.55
N ASP A 26 -11.39 -6.88 -6.03
CA ASP A 26 -11.36 -7.75 -4.85
C ASP A 26 -12.48 -8.82 -5.01
N PRO A 27 -12.16 -10.12 -5.11
CA PRO A 27 -10.82 -10.70 -5.06
C PRO A 27 -10.03 -10.45 -6.34
N VAL A 28 -8.71 -10.37 -6.20
CA VAL A 28 -7.78 -10.32 -7.34
C VAL A 28 -7.58 -11.73 -7.90
N THR A 29 -7.76 -11.90 -9.21
CA THR A 29 -7.47 -13.16 -9.93
C THR A 29 -6.54 -12.93 -11.12
N LEU A 30 -5.80 -13.96 -11.54
CA LEU A 30 -4.84 -13.86 -12.65
C LEU A 30 -5.48 -13.44 -13.97
N GLU A 31 -6.71 -13.86 -14.24
CA GLU A 31 -7.40 -13.52 -15.49
C GLU A 31 -7.82 -12.06 -15.55
N ALA A 32 -7.95 -11.39 -14.39
CA ALA A 32 -8.29 -9.98 -14.29
C ALA A 32 -7.08 -9.05 -14.39
N LEU A 33 -5.86 -9.61 -14.39
CA LEU A 33 -4.62 -8.85 -14.46
C LEU A 33 -3.98 -8.93 -15.85
N ASP A 34 -3.68 -7.77 -16.41
CA ASP A 34 -2.76 -7.64 -17.53
C ASP A 34 -1.29 -7.86 -17.10
N ASP A 35 -0.40 -7.91 -18.07
CA ASP A 35 1.03 -8.18 -17.83
C ASP A 35 1.68 -7.12 -16.93
N VAL A 36 1.27 -5.85 -17.03
CA VAL A 36 1.82 -4.77 -16.20
C VAL A 36 1.41 -4.98 -14.75
N ARG A 37 0.13 -5.23 -14.49
CA ARG A 37 -0.40 -5.44 -13.15
C ARG A 37 0.14 -6.70 -12.50
N ARG A 38 0.38 -7.76 -13.28
CA ARG A 38 1.13 -8.94 -12.78
C ARG A 38 2.51 -8.54 -12.30
N ARG A 39 3.27 -7.77 -13.09
CA ARG A 39 4.60 -7.29 -12.70
C ARG A 39 4.58 -6.32 -11.52
N GLN A 40 3.59 -5.44 -11.43
CA GLN A 40 3.40 -4.57 -10.27
C GLN A 40 3.19 -5.40 -9.00
N LEU A 41 2.36 -6.45 -9.04
CA LEU A 41 2.15 -7.34 -7.90
C LEU A 41 3.44 -8.06 -7.45
N GLU A 42 4.25 -8.52 -8.41
CA GLU A 42 5.56 -9.12 -8.12
C GLU A 42 6.51 -8.13 -7.44
N ILE A 43 6.54 -6.87 -7.94
CA ILE A 43 7.34 -5.80 -7.34
C ILE A 43 6.85 -5.49 -5.92
N ALA A 44 5.53 -5.35 -5.73
CA ALA A 44 4.93 -5.11 -4.42
C ALA A 44 5.28 -6.23 -3.42
N SER A 45 5.23 -7.49 -3.87
CA SER A 45 5.63 -8.63 -3.04
C SER A 45 7.10 -8.55 -2.63
N ARG A 46 7.98 -8.15 -3.55
CA ARG A 46 9.41 -7.96 -3.27
C ARG A 46 9.65 -6.81 -2.30
N LEU A 47 8.95 -5.69 -2.45
CA LEU A 47 9.06 -4.55 -1.53
C LEU A 47 8.61 -4.91 -0.11
N TYR A 48 7.51 -5.66 -0.01
CA TYR A 48 6.95 -6.06 1.28
C TYR A 48 7.75 -7.17 1.98
N SER A 49 8.04 -8.27 1.28
CA SER A 49 8.62 -9.48 1.89
C SER A 49 10.13 -9.64 1.65
N GLY A 50 10.72 -8.83 0.76
CA GLY A 50 12.08 -9.00 0.27
C GLY A 50 12.27 -10.18 -0.68
N ARG A 51 11.20 -10.88 -1.10
CA ARG A 51 11.26 -12.10 -1.90
C ARG A 51 10.82 -11.87 -3.34
N GLU A 52 11.44 -12.59 -4.26
CA GLU A 52 10.98 -12.67 -5.64
C GLU A 52 10.01 -13.84 -5.79
N GLU A 53 8.74 -13.52 -5.99
CA GLU A 53 7.66 -14.49 -6.23
C GLU A 53 6.86 -14.02 -7.45
N SER A 54 6.41 -14.96 -8.29
CA SER A 54 5.57 -14.61 -9.44
C SER A 54 4.14 -14.29 -9.00
N ALA A 55 3.40 -13.54 -9.82
CA ALA A 55 2.00 -13.23 -9.54
C ALA A 55 1.16 -14.50 -9.31
N GLU A 56 1.43 -15.56 -10.07
CA GLU A 56 0.76 -16.85 -9.92
C GLU A 56 1.04 -17.51 -8.57
N ALA A 57 2.30 -17.48 -8.11
CA ALA A 57 2.68 -18.03 -6.81
C ALA A 57 2.03 -17.23 -5.67
N ILE A 58 2.04 -15.90 -5.77
CA ILE A 58 1.42 -15.01 -4.78
C ILE A 58 -0.07 -15.32 -4.62
N LEU A 59 -0.78 -15.48 -5.74
CA LEU A 59 -2.23 -15.75 -5.75
C LEU A 59 -2.62 -17.18 -5.35
N GLN A 60 -1.64 -18.08 -5.22
CA GLN A 60 -1.85 -19.47 -4.78
C GLN A 60 -1.61 -19.69 -3.28
N HIS A 61 -1.11 -18.69 -2.55
CA HIS A 61 -0.91 -18.78 -1.10
C HIS A 61 -2.24 -19.07 -0.39
N GLY A 62 -2.18 -19.98 0.58
CA GLY A 62 -3.33 -20.41 1.36
C GLY A 62 -3.37 -19.76 2.75
N ASP A 63 -4.52 -19.85 3.43
CA ASP A 63 -4.73 -19.31 4.79
C ASP A 63 -3.78 -19.92 5.85
N GLU A 64 -3.05 -20.99 5.52
CA GLU A 64 -2.08 -21.66 6.40
C GLU A 64 -0.68 -21.02 6.38
N ASP A 65 -0.40 -20.16 5.40
CA ASP A 65 0.88 -19.47 5.24
C ASP A 65 0.96 -18.27 6.21
N GLN A 66 1.57 -18.49 7.37
CA GLN A 66 1.79 -17.46 8.40
C GLN A 66 3.07 -16.63 8.17
N ASP A 67 3.67 -16.72 6.99
CA ASP A 67 4.86 -15.95 6.64
C ASP A 67 4.53 -14.47 6.37
N GLU A 68 5.52 -13.58 6.51
CA GLU A 68 5.45 -12.17 6.08
C GLU A 68 5.38 -12.07 4.55
N ARG A 69 4.22 -12.39 3.97
CA ARG A 69 3.95 -12.37 2.52
C ARG A 69 2.61 -11.72 2.22
N ILE A 70 2.43 -11.31 0.96
CA ILE A 70 1.13 -10.85 0.47
C ILE A 70 0.18 -12.03 0.44
N HIS A 71 -0.92 -11.94 1.17
CA HIS A 71 -1.94 -12.97 1.22
C HIS A 71 -3.14 -12.59 0.33
N PRO A 72 -3.58 -13.46 -0.61
CA PRO A 72 -4.64 -13.12 -1.59
C PRO A 72 -5.96 -12.67 -0.97
N ARG A 73 -6.32 -13.23 0.19
CA ARG A 73 -7.50 -12.85 0.98
C ARG A 73 -7.55 -11.36 1.36
N PHE A 74 -6.40 -10.73 1.53
CA PHE A 74 -6.30 -9.33 1.92
C PHE A 74 -5.76 -8.46 0.80
N LEU A 75 -5.72 -8.98 -0.43
CA LEU A 75 -5.18 -8.31 -1.60
C LEU A 75 -6.30 -7.60 -2.37
N GLU A 76 -6.11 -6.31 -2.58
CA GLU A 76 -7.03 -5.45 -3.32
C GLU A 76 -6.23 -4.61 -4.32
N LEU A 77 -6.76 -4.45 -5.54
CA LEU A 77 -6.22 -3.50 -6.52
C LEU A 77 -7.24 -2.39 -6.77
N ARG A 78 -6.87 -1.13 -6.47
CA ARG A 78 -7.65 0.06 -6.83
C ARG A 78 -7.04 0.75 -8.03
N THR A 79 -7.85 1.03 -9.04
CA THR A 79 -7.47 2.00 -10.09
C THR A 79 -7.91 3.40 -9.64
N ILE A 80 -6.96 4.30 -9.49
CA ILE A 80 -7.20 5.71 -9.14
C ILE A 80 -7.20 6.52 -10.43
N VAL A 81 -8.23 7.32 -10.62
CA VAL A 81 -8.45 8.12 -11.83
C VAL A 81 -8.44 9.62 -11.52
N GLY A 82 -8.09 10.41 -12.53
CA GLY A 82 -8.18 11.87 -12.49
C GLY A 82 -9.61 12.39 -12.77
N PRO A 83 -9.78 13.72 -12.85
CA PRO A 83 -11.08 14.35 -13.10
C PRO A 83 -11.63 14.00 -14.50
N ASP A 84 -10.73 13.78 -15.46
CA ASP A 84 -11.00 13.29 -16.82
C ASP A 84 -11.45 11.81 -16.86
N GLY A 85 -11.39 11.09 -15.75
CA GLY A 85 -11.66 9.66 -15.67
C GLY A 85 -10.54 8.80 -16.22
N ALA A 86 -9.40 9.38 -16.61
CA ALA A 86 -8.24 8.61 -17.05
C ALA A 86 -7.51 8.00 -15.84
N PRO A 87 -7.04 6.75 -15.94
CA PRO A 87 -6.26 6.12 -14.87
C PRO A 87 -4.95 6.88 -14.66
N ARG A 88 -4.65 7.16 -13.40
CA ARG A 88 -3.45 7.87 -12.95
C ARG A 88 -2.56 6.97 -12.11
N TYR A 89 -3.16 6.15 -11.24
CA TYR A 89 -2.42 5.22 -10.40
C TYR A 89 -3.10 3.85 -10.28
N ASP A 90 -2.29 2.83 -10.06
CA ASP A 90 -2.71 1.51 -9.61
C ASP A 90 -2.24 1.35 -8.15
N ALA A 91 -3.16 1.22 -7.21
CA ALA A 91 -2.86 1.04 -5.79
C ALA A 91 -3.11 -0.42 -5.39
N TRP A 92 -2.03 -1.13 -5.11
CA TRP A 92 -2.05 -2.47 -4.53
C TRP A 92 -2.09 -2.35 -3.01
N LEU A 93 -3.20 -2.78 -2.41
CA LEU A 93 -3.38 -2.81 -0.96
C LEU A 93 -3.34 -4.25 -0.48
N TYR A 94 -2.59 -4.50 0.58
CA TYR A 94 -2.41 -5.83 1.15
C TYR A 94 -2.26 -5.76 2.65
N MET A 95 -2.61 -6.85 3.34
CA MET A 95 -2.49 -6.96 4.81
C MET A 95 -3.22 -5.86 5.59
N VAL A 96 -4.24 -5.24 4.99
CA VAL A 96 -5.11 -4.19 5.56
C VAL A 96 -4.44 -2.84 5.77
N ASP A 97 -3.14 -2.81 6.08
CA ASP A 97 -2.41 -1.61 6.48
C ASP A 97 -1.18 -1.31 5.62
N SER A 98 -0.97 -2.08 4.56
CA SER A 98 0.21 -2.01 3.71
C SER A 98 -0.17 -1.90 2.23
N GLY A 99 0.72 -1.38 1.41
CA GLY A 99 0.43 -1.21 0.00
C GLY A 99 1.57 -0.62 -0.83
N SER A 100 1.46 -0.75 -2.14
CA SER A 100 2.36 -0.15 -3.14
C SER A 100 1.53 0.57 -4.20
N ILE A 101 1.86 1.82 -4.50
CA ILE A 101 1.13 2.65 -5.46
C ILE A 101 2.03 2.94 -6.66
N PHE A 102 1.53 2.60 -7.84
CA PHE A 102 2.25 2.71 -9.10
C PHE A 102 1.61 3.78 -9.97
N ALA A 103 2.42 4.46 -10.78
CA ALA A 103 1.87 5.22 -11.91
C ALA A 103 1.17 4.27 -12.89
N ALA A 104 -0.06 4.61 -13.29
CA ALA A 104 -0.92 3.70 -14.05
C ALA A 104 -0.27 3.23 -15.35
N GLY A 105 -0.33 1.92 -15.60
CA GLY A 105 0.24 1.31 -16.80
C GLY A 105 1.78 1.27 -16.80
N THR A 106 2.44 1.56 -15.68
CA THR A 106 3.89 1.50 -15.52
C THR A 106 4.30 0.60 -14.36
N LEU A 107 5.60 0.44 -14.15
CA LEU A 107 6.18 -0.25 -12.99
C LEU A 107 6.80 0.73 -11.98
N ASP A 108 6.58 2.03 -12.18
CA ASP A 108 7.16 3.07 -11.35
C ASP A 108 6.33 3.24 -10.07
N VAL A 109 6.94 2.93 -8.93
CA VAL A 109 6.35 3.15 -7.60
C VAL A 109 6.47 4.62 -7.26
N VAL A 110 5.34 5.24 -6.92
CA VAL A 110 5.25 6.67 -6.58
C VAL A 110 4.98 6.90 -5.10
N ALA A 111 4.44 5.89 -4.42
CA ALA A 111 4.16 5.92 -2.99
C ALA A 111 4.02 4.50 -2.44
N GLU A 112 4.23 4.34 -1.14
CA GLU A 112 4.01 3.10 -0.40
C GLU A 112 3.09 3.35 0.80
N VAL A 113 2.29 2.36 1.17
CA VAL A 113 1.53 2.39 2.43
C VAL A 113 2.23 1.48 3.41
N ILE A 114 2.63 2.02 4.56
CA ILE A 114 3.33 1.30 5.63
C ILE A 114 2.58 1.58 6.95
N GLN A 115 1.95 0.55 7.50
CA GLN A 115 1.21 0.63 8.78
C GLN A 115 0.19 1.78 8.81
N PHE A 116 -0.65 1.87 7.77
CA PHE A 116 -1.63 2.94 7.52
C PHE A 116 -1.05 4.32 7.21
N GLY A 117 0.26 4.50 7.20
CA GLY A 117 0.91 5.73 6.76
C GLY A 117 1.23 5.67 5.27
N LEU A 118 0.97 6.75 4.55
CA LEU A 118 1.39 6.91 3.16
C LEU A 118 2.78 7.54 3.13
N GLU A 119 3.75 6.88 2.50
CA GLU A 119 5.10 7.38 2.28
C GLU A 119 5.27 7.76 0.82
N THR A 120 5.59 9.05 0.56
CA THR A 120 5.90 9.58 -0.75
C THR A 120 6.74 10.86 -0.61
N ASP A 121 7.53 11.18 -1.64
CA ASP A 121 8.29 12.44 -1.71
C ASP A 121 7.45 13.64 -2.16
N ASP A 122 6.22 13.41 -2.65
CA ASP A 122 5.30 14.44 -3.13
C ASP A 122 4.15 14.67 -2.13
N GLU A 123 4.27 15.74 -1.34
CA GLU A 123 3.27 16.14 -0.34
C GLU A 123 1.87 16.41 -0.96
N ALA A 124 1.81 16.92 -2.19
CA ALA A 124 0.52 17.17 -2.85
C ALA A 124 -0.14 15.86 -3.28
N LEU A 125 0.67 14.87 -3.70
CA LEU A 125 0.20 13.52 -3.98
C LEU A 125 -0.25 12.82 -2.69
N GLU A 126 0.50 12.96 -1.59
CA GLU A 126 0.14 12.41 -0.29
C GLU A 126 -1.25 12.88 0.15
N GLN A 127 -1.46 14.20 0.13
CA GLN A 127 -2.74 14.81 0.51
C GLN A 127 -3.91 14.37 -0.38
N ALA A 128 -3.64 14.06 -1.66
CA ALA A 128 -4.67 13.62 -2.60
C ALA A 128 -4.98 12.12 -2.47
N LEU A 129 -3.99 11.29 -2.13
CA LEU A 129 -4.15 9.83 -2.03
C LEU A 129 -4.66 9.38 -0.67
N ASP A 130 -4.23 9.99 0.44
CA ASP A 130 -4.62 9.60 1.81
C ASP A 130 -6.13 9.32 1.97
N PRO A 131 -7.06 10.21 1.54
CA PRO A 131 -8.49 9.96 1.70
C PRO A 131 -9.03 8.82 0.82
N LEU A 132 -8.31 8.42 -0.24
CA LEU A 132 -8.70 7.36 -1.16
C LEU A 132 -8.23 5.97 -0.69
N LEU A 133 -7.22 5.95 0.17
CA LEU A 133 -6.61 4.73 0.70
C LEU A 133 -7.15 4.39 2.11
N GLY A 134 -7.67 5.39 2.82
CA GLY A 134 -8.27 5.24 4.16
C GLY A 134 -9.49 4.29 4.21
N LYS A 135 -9.45 3.38 5.20
CA LYS A 135 -10.50 2.44 5.69
C LYS A 135 -11.64 2.12 4.72
N LEU A 136 -11.55 0.94 4.12
CA LEU A 136 -12.67 0.18 3.56
C LEU A 136 -13.93 0.30 4.44
N PRO A 137 -15.08 0.80 3.93
CA PRO A 137 -16.35 0.39 4.49
C PRO A 137 -16.50 -1.10 4.14
N THR A 138 -16.21 -1.96 5.11
CA THR A 138 -16.73 -3.34 5.05
C THR A 138 -18.24 -3.24 4.89
N SER A 139 -18.73 -3.69 3.74
CA SER A 139 -20.15 -3.84 3.37
C SER A 139 -20.93 -2.59 3.00
N LYS A 140 -21.27 -2.51 1.70
CA LYS A 140 -22.53 -2.02 1.13
C LYS A 140 -22.95 -0.61 1.56
N GLN A 141 -22.37 0.41 0.94
CA GLN A 141 -22.84 1.79 1.11
C GLN A 141 -23.67 2.24 -0.10
N GLU A 142 -24.98 2.11 0.07
CA GLU A 142 -25.99 2.94 -0.59
C GLU A 142 -25.82 4.40 -0.12
N VAL A 143 -26.00 5.33 -1.05
CA VAL A 143 -25.74 6.77 -0.94
C VAL A 143 -26.42 7.48 0.26
N ALA A 144 -25.71 8.48 0.77
CA ALA A 144 -25.96 9.27 2.00
C ALA A 144 -27.29 10.07 2.04
N PRO A 145 -27.60 10.74 3.17
CA PRO A 145 -27.10 12.10 3.33
C PRO A 145 -26.59 12.51 4.73
N GLN A 146 -25.88 13.64 4.69
CA GLN A 146 -25.13 14.37 5.71
C GLN A 146 -25.86 14.64 7.04
N GLY A 147 -25.08 14.65 8.13
CA GLY A 147 -25.48 15.20 9.43
C GLY A 147 -24.26 15.45 10.31
N SER A 148 -24.04 16.72 10.66
CA SER A 148 -23.00 17.27 11.53
C SER A 148 -23.14 16.82 13.00
N THR A 149 -22.03 16.79 13.74
CA THR A 149 -21.78 17.56 15.00
C THR A 149 -20.77 16.90 15.95
N THR A 150 -19.80 17.74 16.34
CA THR A 150 -18.84 17.77 17.46
C THR A 150 -19.24 17.13 18.81
N GLN A 151 -18.28 16.47 19.50
CA GLN A 151 -17.88 16.60 20.94
C GLN A 151 -17.03 15.38 21.36
N SER A 152 -15.74 15.51 21.69
CA SER A 152 -15.09 16.01 22.92
C SER A 152 -15.11 15.07 24.15
N ALA A 153 -13.90 14.86 24.68
CA ALA A 153 -13.50 14.61 26.07
C ALA A 153 -13.73 13.22 26.75
N GLY A 154 -12.63 12.47 26.89
CA GLY A 154 -11.93 12.37 28.18
C GLY A 154 -12.04 11.09 29.03
N LYS A 155 -10.95 10.88 29.80
CA LYS A 155 -10.70 9.98 30.97
C LYS A 155 -10.14 8.58 30.65
N THR A 156 -8.83 8.33 30.75
CA THR A 156 -7.91 8.14 31.92
C THR A 156 -8.11 6.85 32.75
N LYS A 157 -6.98 6.10 32.88
CA LYS A 157 -6.58 5.14 33.94
C LYS A 157 -7.24 3.74 33.87
N VAL A 158 -6.56 2.60 34.11
CA VAL A 158 -5.52 2.27 35.10
C VAL A 158 -4.84 0.90 34.77
N VAL A 159 -3.53 0.76 35.07
CA VAL A 159 -2.84 -0.34 35.83
C VAL A 159 -2.99 -1.81 35.37
N ALA A 160 -2.03 -2.74 35.45
CA ALA A 160 -0.58 -2.83 35.66
C ALA A 160 -0.20 -4.34 35.65
N LYS A 161 1.11 -4.65 35.50
CA LYS A 161 1.83 -5.89 35.93
C LYS A 161 1.47 -7.18 35.15
N THR A 162 2.38 -8.11 34.83
CA THR A 162 3.59 -8.55 35.54
C THR A 162 4.55 -9.35 34.64
N ALA A 163 5.82 -9.29 35.02
CA ALA A 163 7.02 -10.03 34.65
C ALA A 163 6.97 -11.51 34.22
N GLY A 164 7.99 -11.87 33.43
CA GLY A 164 8.72 -13.16 33.46
C GLY A 164 8.99 -13.68 32.05
N LYS A 165 10.13 -14.22 31.66
CA LYS A 165 11.40 -14.58 32.32
C LYS A 165 12.40 -14.84 31.18
N LYS A 166 13.64 -14.40 31.34
CA LYS A 166 14.81 -14.83 30.56
C LYS A 166 14.96 -16.36 30.63
N LYS A 167 15.23 -17.03 29.50
CA LYS A 167 16.01 -18.27 29.51
C LYS A 167 16.90 -18.37 28.26
N VAL A 168 18.18 -18.16 28.51
CA VAL A 168 19.32 -18.57 27.70
C VAL A 168 19.38 -20.10 27.69
N VAL A 169 19.46 -20.72 26.51
CA VAL A 169 20.16 -21.99 26.31
C VAL A 169 20.88 -21.93 24.97
N SER A 170 22.17 -21.69 25.06
CA SER A 170 23.18 -22.09 24.09
C SER A 170 23.38 -23.61 24.17
N LYS A 171 23.47 -24.28 23.02
CA LYS A 171 24.20 -25.55 22.87
C LYS A 171 24.70 -25.71 21.44
N THR A 172 26.01 -25.52 21.32
CA THR A 172 26.93 -26.04 20.31
C THR A 172 26.71 -27.51 19.98
N ALA A 173 26.82 -27.86 18.69
CA ALA A 173 27.46 -29.09 18.26
C ALA A 173 28.14 -28.88 16.89
N THR A 174 29.43 -29.19 16.87
CA THR A 174 30.40 -29.11 15.79
C THR A 174 30.58 -30.49 15.13
N THR A 175 31.17 -30.48 13.92
CA THR A 175 31.70 -31.62 13.11
C THR A 175 30.68 -32.32 12.22
N LYS A 176 30.97 -32.72 10.96
CA LYS A 176 32.26 -33.11 10.35
C LYS A 176 32.12 -33.17 8.81
N LYS A 177 33.13 -32.62 8.10
CA LYS A 177 33.91 -33.17 6.95
C LYS A 177 33.28 -34.36 6.19
N THR A 178 33.20 -34.40 4.85
CA THR A 178 34.26 -34.86 3.91
C THR A 178 33.70 -34.76 2.46
N ALA A 179 34.22 -33.87 1.61
CA ALA A 179 35.08 -34.12 0.43
C ALA A 179 34.62 -35.17 -0.59
N ALA A 180 34.45 -34.74 -1.86
CA ALA A 180 34.93 -35.43 -3.05
C ALA A 180 35.06 -34.44 -4.22
N ASN A 181 36.29 -34.02 -4.49
CA ASN A 181 36.71 -33.39 -5.74
C ASN A 181 37.83 -34.29 -6.29
N LYS A 182 37.70 -34.73 -7.54
CA LYS A 182 38.74 -35.23 -8.44
C LYS A 182 38.11 -35.33 -9.82
N GLU A 183 38.53 -34.45 -10.72
CA GLU A 183 39.49 -34.73 -11.82
C GLU A 183 38.90 -35.65 -12.89
#